data_AF-A0A7X6PXQ8-F1
#
_entry.id   AF-A0A7X6PXQ8-F1
#
_cell.length_a   1.000
_cell.length_b   1.000
_cell.length_c   1.000
_cell.angle_alpha   90.00
_cell.angle_beta   90.00
_cell.angle_gamma   90.00
#
_symmetry.space_group_name_H-M   'P 1'
#
loop_
_entity.id
_entity.type
_entity.pdbx_description
1 polymer ?
#
loop_
_entity_poly.entity_id
_entity_poly.type
_entity_poly.pdbx_seq_one_letter_code
_entity_poly.pdbx_strand_id
1 'polypeptide(L)'
;TIARVRAGYVNVLIGTHRILSKDIGFKDLGILVIDEEQRFGVKQKERLKEFRAVVDVLALTATPIPRTLHLSLMGVRDLSIIETPPEDRLAIQSYLLPFDEATVKHAIEKEIERGGQVFFVHNRVKSIDNIAGKIKKIVPNARLAIGHGQMKPDDLENTMMRFLRKEVDVLVCTTIIESGLDIPSANTIIINQAEQFGLAQIYQLRGRVGRSSESAYAYLLLSKKANLTREAEKRLKALMDFSQLGAGIHLAMHDLKIRGGGNILGFSQSGHIASIGYELYIRLTEEAIAELKGEEYQQEINPEINVQISAYLPEEYVSDIDVRLNIYRRLSSLKEDDDLKRMADEIADRFGPPPKAVSNLLKVMEVRLLMKQKGVARLDVKEDALLFTFSQIKNINPADIVRFIEKRRPRFSMLADSRLKARIKRTDHLSALSEAKSVINEFDFI
;
A
#
# COMPACT_ATOMS: atom_id res chain seq x y z
N THR A 1 -43.11 -7.75 0.13
CA THR A 1 -42.06 -7.12 0.96
C THR A 1 -41.96 -5.62 0.78
N ILE A 2 -41.84 -5.08 -0.45
CA ILE A 2 -41.66 -3.63 -0.70
C ILE A 2 -42.73 -2.75 -0.04
N ALA A 3 -44.01 -3.10 -0.13
CA ALA A 3 -45.09 -2.36 0.51
C ALA A 3 -44.95 -2.30 2.04
N ARG A 4 -44.47 -3.39 2.67
CA ARG A 4 -44.25 -3.46 4.12
C ARG A 4 -43.05 -2.62 4.57
N VAL A 5 -42.00 -2.54 3.74
CA VAL A 5 -40.83 -1.68 3.97
C VAL A 5 -41.23 -0.21 3.90
N ARG A 6 -42.00 0.19 2.87
CA ARG A 6 -42.52 1.56 2.74
C ARG A 6 -43.44 1.97 3.90
N ALA A 7 -44.20 1.03 4.44
CA ALA A 7 -45.08 1.28 5.57
C ALA A 7 -44.35 1.25 6.94
N GLY A 8 -43.07 0.83 6.98
CA GLY A 8 -42.27 0.76 8.20
C GLY A 8 -42.52 -0.48 9.07
N TYR A 9 -43.14 -1.53 8.52
CA TYR A 9 -43.34 -2.81 9.24
C TYR A 9 -42.11 -3.73 9.23
N VAL A 10 -41.02 -3.29 8.61
CA VAL A 10 -39.76 -4.04 8.50
C VAL A 10 -38.67 -3.21 9.14
N ASN A 11 -38.11 -3.69 10.25
CA ASN A 11 -37.05 -2.99 10.99
C ASN A 11 -35.66 -3.27 10.40
N VAL A 12 -35.42 -4.49 9.90
CA VAL A 12 -34.14 -4.89 9.30
C VAL A 12 -34.41 -5.49 7.92
N LEU A 13 -33.81 -4.92 6.89
CA LEU A 13 -33.90 -5.40 5.51
C LEU A 13 -32.51 -5.78 5.01
N ILE A 14 -32.29 -7.07 4.76
CA ILE A 14 -31.05 -7.60 4.17
C ILE A 14 -31.32 -7.98 2.72
N GLY A 15 -30.40 -7.63 1.83
CA GLY A 15 -30.54 -7.95 0.41
C GLY A 15 -29.38 -7.43 -0.41
N THR A 16 -29.41 -7.79 -1.69
CA THR A 16 -28.35 -7.44 -2.64
C THR A 16 -28.54 -6.02 -3.17
N HIS A 17 -27.78 -5.67 -4.20
CA HIS A 17 -27.92 -4.43 -4.97
C HIS A 17 -29.37 -4.08 -5.39
N ARG A 18 -30.30 -5.05 -5.39
CA ARG A 18 -31.73 -4.78 -5.62
C ARG A 18 -32.28 -3.74 -4.65
N ILE A 19 -31.80 -3.68 -3.40
CA ILE A 19 -32.20 -2.70 -2.38
C ILE A 19 -31.99 -1.25 -2.85
N LEU A 20 -30.99 -1.00 -3.70
CA LEU A 20 -30.64 0.34 -4.19
C LEU A 20 -31.52 0.79 -5.38
N SER A 21 -32.47 -0.04 -5.80
CA SER A 21 -33.34 0.29 -6.93
C SER A 21 -34.34 1.41 -6.57
N LYS A 22 -34.69 2.23 -7.56
CA LYS A 22 -35.57 3.42 -7.36
C LYS A 22 -36.97 3.08 -6.83
N ASP A 23 -37.44 1.86 -7.02
CA ASP A 23 -38.75 1.37 -6.59
C ASP A 23 -38.79 1.01 -5.10
N ILE A 24 -37.66 1.00 -4.39
CA ILE A 24 -37.60 0.73 -2.96
C ILE A 24 -37.55 2.07 -2.21
N GLY A 25 -38.54 2.28 -1.35
CA GLY A 25 -38.64 3.45 -0.49
C GLY A 25 -38.69 3.02 0.96
N PHE A 26 -37.93 3.70 1.81
CA PHE A 26 -37.91 3.47 3.25
C PHE A 26 -38.78 4.53 3.93
N LYS A 27 -39.48 4.14 4.99
CA LYS A 27 -40.25 5.09 5.80
C LYS A 27 -39.30 6.01 6.58
N ASP A 28 -38.36 5.39 7.29
CA ASP A 28 -37.38 6.05 8.13
C ASP A 28 -36.13 5.17 8.20
N LEU A 29 -35.07 5.54 7.49
CA LEU A 29 -33.84 4.77 7.39
C LEU A 29 -32.78 5.44 8.26
N GLY A 30 -32.49 4.85 9.42
CA GLY A 30 -31.49 5.40 10.36
C GLY A 30 -30.06 4.94 10.11
N ILE A 31 -29.87 3.69 9.67
CA ILE A 31 -28.53 3.12 9.44
C ILE A 31 -28.46 2.31 8.15
N LEU A 32 -27.34 2.42 7.45
CA LEU A 32 -27.02 1.64 6.26
C LEU A 32 -25.73 0.85 6.49
N VAL A 33 -25.83 -0.48 6.51
CA VAL A 33 -24.67 -1.38 6.58
C VAL A 33 -24.34 -1.87 5.17
N ILE A 34 -23.09 -1.67 4.74
CA ILE A 34 -22.59 -2.07 3.43
C ILE A 34 -21.47 -3.08 3.65
N ASP A 35 -21.62 -4.28 3.11
CA ASP A 35 -20.56 -5.28 3.11
C ASP A 35 -19.88 -5.33 1.74
N GLU A 36 -18.54 -5.37 1.72
CA GLU A 36 -17.71 -5.50 0.52
C GLU A 36 -17.99 -4.43 -0.58
N GLU A 37 -18.00 -3.14 -0.22
CA GLU A 37 -18.35 -2.00 -1.10
C GLU A 37 -17.64 -2.03 -2.48
N GLN A 38 -16.41 -2.55 -2.55
CA GLN A 38 -15.64 -2.71 -3.79
C GLN A 38 -16.39 -3.46 -4.89
N ARG A 39 -17.28 -4.40 -4.53
CA ARG A 39 -18.04 -5.23 -5.49
C ARG A 39 -19.19 -4.47 -6.16
N PHE A 40 -19.56 -3.28 -5.68
CA PHE A 40 -20.63 -2.48 -6.26
C PHE A 40 -20.16 -1.69 -7.50
N GLY A 41 -21.02 -1.66 -8.52
CA GLY A 41 -20.81 -0.91 -9.76
C GLY A 41 -20.99 0.60 -9.59
N VAL A 42 -20.57 1.37 -10.59
CA VAL A 42 -20.56 2.85 -10.55
C VAL A 42 -21.94 3.44 -10.23
N LYS A 43 -22.99 3.00 -10.92
CA LYS A 43 -24.37 3.48 -10.69
C LYS A 43 -24.87 3.21 -9.26
N GLN A 44 -24.49 2.08 -8.69
CA GLN A 44 -24.85 1.71 -7.32
C GLN A 44 -24.12 2.59 -6.32
N LYS A 45 -22.84 2.89 -6.58
CA LYS A 45 -22.03 3.78 -5.74
C LYS A 45 -22.56 5.22 -5.73
N GLU A 46 -23.04 5.74 -6.86
CA GLU A 46 -23.71 7.05 -6.89
C GLU A 46 -24.95 7.06 -6.01
N ARG A 47 -25.79 6.02 -6.11
CA ARG A 47 -26.99 5.91 -5.26
C ARG A 47 -26.64 5.79 -3.77
N LEU A 48 -25.56 5.10 -3.43
CA LEU A 48 -25.05 5.01 -2.06
C LEU A 48 -24.56 6.37 -1.53
N LYS A 49 -24.00 7.24 -2.38
CA LYS A 49 -23.62 8.61 -1.98
C LYS A 49 -24.83 9.44 -1.58
N GLU A 50 -25.95 9.30 -2.29
CA GLU A 50 -27.20 9.99 -1.95
C GLU A 50 -27.70 9.57 -0.55
N PHE A 51 -27.63 8.28 -0.21
CA PHE A 51 -27.98 7.80 1.14
C PHE A 51 -27.00 8.27 2.22
N ARG A 52 -25.69 8.29 1.91
CA ARG A 52 -24.63 8.76 2.83
C ARG A 52 -24.80 10.21 3.28
N ALA A 53 -25.51 11.04 2.52
CA ALA A 53 -25.76 12.43 2.89
C ALA A 53 -26.83 12.58 3.99
N VAL A 54 -27.62 11.53 4.25
CA VAL A 54 -28.84 11.63 5.09
C VAL A 54 -28.88 10.54 6.17
N VAL A 55 -28.01 9.53 6.10
CA VAL A 55 -28.06 8.31 6.94
C VAL A 55 -26.67 7.91 7.40
N ASP A 56 -26.56 7.40 8.62
CA ASP A 56 -25.32 6.82 9.15
C ASP A 56 -24.93 5.56 8.38
N VAL A 57 -23.66 5.48 7.95
CA VAL A 57 -23.19 4.38 7.09
C VAL A 57 -22.05 3.62 7.74
N LEU A 58 -22.26 2.32 7.96
CA LEU A 58 -21.23 1.38 8.38
C LEU A 58 -20.78 0.55 7.17
N ALA A 59 -19.55 0.73 6.72
CA ALA A 59 -18.96 -0.06 5.64
C ALA A 59 -17.99 -1.12 6.20
N LEU A 60 -18.19 -2.38 5.84
CA LEU A 60 -17.39 -3.52 6.24
C LEU A 60 -16.62 -4.06 5.03
N THR A 61 -15.35 -4.41 5.21
CA THR A 61 -14.54 -5.04 4.15
C THR A 61 -13.43 -5.89 4.74
N ALA A 62 -13.16 -7.04 4.13
CA ALA A 62 -12.02 -7.89 4.50
C ALA A 62 -10.67 -7.28 4.07
N THR A 63 -10.68 -6.37 3.09
CA THR A 63 -9.48 -5.68 2.59
C THR A 63 -9.79 -4.20 2.39
N PRO A 64 -9.16 -3.28 3.13
CA PRO A 64 -9.46 -1.86 2.99
C PRO A 64 -9.03 -1.38 1.60
N ILE A 65 -9.92 -0.64 0.92
CA ILE A 65 -9.61 -0.02 -0.37
C ILE A 65 -8.46 0.97 -0.13
N PRO A 66 -7.36 0.96 -0.92
CA PRO A 66 -6.19 1.78 -0.64
C PRO A 66 -6.49 3.27 -0.45
N ARG A 67 -7.40 3.83 -1.27
CA ARG A 67 -7.87 5.22 -1.14
C ARG A 67 -8.65 5.46 0.16
N THR A 68 -9.50 4.52 0.56
CA THR A 68 -10.28 4.62 1.81
C THR A 68 -9.37 4.49 3.03
N LEU A 69 -8.40 3.58 2.99
CA LEU A 69 -7.38 3.44 4.05
C LEU A 69 -6.59 4.74 4.21
N HIS A 70 -6.15 5.35 3.11
CA HIS A 70 -5.40 6.59 3.14
C HIS A 70 -6.22 7.76 3.71
N LEU A 71 -7.46 7.95 3.24
CA LEU A 71 -8.37 8.98 3.79
C LEU A 71 -8.66 8.79 5.27
N SER A 72 -8.75 7.53 5.72
CA SER A 72 -8.92 7.21 7.13
C SER A 72 -7.68 7.49 7.97
N LEU A 73 -6.48 7.15 7.47
CA LEU A 73 -5.21 7.47 8.14
C LEU A 73 -4.98 8.98 8.28
N MET A 74 -5.57 9.78 7.39
CA MET A 74 -5.55 11.24 7.44
C MET A 74 -6.68 11.87 8.29
N GLY A 75 -7.48 11.03 8.97
CA GLY A 75 -8.55 11.47 9.87
C GLY A 75 -9.76 12.09 9.15
N VAL A 76 -9.91 11.86 7.83
CA VAL A 76 -11.11 12.29 7.07
C VAL A 76 -12.25 11.27 7.21
N ARG A 77 -11.93 10.04 7.60
CA ARG A 77 -12.90 8.97 7.85
C ARG A 77 -12.52 8.14 9.06
N ASP A 78 -13.46 7.94 9.96
CA ASP A 78 -13.28 7.02 11.08
C ASP A 78 -13.10 5.58 10.56
N LEU A 79 -12.07 4.91 11.07
CA LEU A 79 -11.71 3.53 10.72
C LEU A 79 -11.49 2.76 12.01
N SER A 80 -12.34 1.77 12.24
CA SER A 80 -12.13 0.79 13.30
C SER A 80 -11.54 -0.47 12.70
N ILE A 81 -10.37 -0.87 13.19
CA ILE A 81 -9.69 -2.10 12.77
C ILE A 81 -9.95 -3.17 13.83
N ILE A 82 -10.37 -4.36 13.39
CA ILE A 82 -10.49 -5.54 14.25
C ILE A 82 -9.33 -6.46 13.91
N GLU A 83 -8.25 -6.38 14.68
CA GLU A 83 -7.02 -7.17 14.46
C GLU A 83 -7.08 -8.52 15.17
N THR A 84 -7.65 -8.56 16.36
CA THR A 84 -7.68 -9.75 17.21
C THR A 84 -8.61 -10.81 16.60
N PRO A 85 -8.09 -11.98 16.21
CA PRO A 85 -8.92 -13.07 15.75
C PRO A 85 -9.73 -13.66 16.93
N PRO A 86 -10.85 -14.34 16.68
CA PRO A 86 -11.52 -15.16 17.70
C PRO A 86 -10.57 -16.20 18.31
N GLU A 87 -10.73 -16.51 19.61
CA GLU A 87 -9.78 -17.32 20.40
C GLU A 87 -9.45 -18.69 19.79
N ASP A 88 -10.39 -19.32 19.07
CA ASP A 88 -10.23 -20.67 18.51
C ASP A 88 -9.57 -20.73 17.11
N ARG A 89 -9.07 -19.61 16.56
CA ARG A 89 -8.60 -19.56 15.17
C ARG A 89 -7.09 -19.82 15.04
N LEU A 90 -6.73 -20.98 14.50
CA LEU A 90 -5.34 -21.33 14.16
C LEU A 90 -4.87 -20.67 12.84
N ALA A 91 -3.56 -20.38 12.76
CA ALA A 91 -2.96 -19.80 11.56
C ALA A 91 -2.93 -20.80 10.39
N ILE A 92 -3.15 -20.30 9.17
CA ILE A 92 -3.19 -21.12 7.96
C ILE A 92 -1.77 -21.42 7.48
N GLN A 93 -1.38 -22.69 7.47
CA GLN A 93 -0.09 -23.13 6.98
C GLN A 93 -0.06 -23.06 5.45
N SER A 94 0.78 -22.18 4.90
CA SER A 94 0.86 -21.95 3.46
C SER A 94 2.12 -22.58 2.87
N TYR A 95 2.01 -23.24 1.72
CA TYR A 95 3.13 -23.84 0.98
C TYR A 95 3.14 -23.32 -0.46
N LEU A 96 4.31 -22.89 -0.95
CA LEU A 96 4.52 -22.52 -2.34
C LEU A 96 5.36 -23.60 -3.02
N LEU A 97 4.75 -24.36 -3.93
CA LEU A 97 5.35 -25.55 -4.55
C LEU A 97 5.10 -25.58 -6.05
N PRO A 98 5.97 -26.20 -6.87
CA PRO A 98 5.61 -26.53 -8.24
C PRO A 98 4.44 -27.52 -8.27
N PHE A 99 3.63 -27.46 -9.33
CA PHE A 99 2.54 -28.41 -9.52
C PHE A 99 3.09 -29.84 -9.61
N ASP A 100 2.71 -30.65 -8.64
CA ASP A 100 3.05 -32.06 -8.54
C ASP A 100 1.82 -32.88 -8.15
N GLU A 101 1.61 -34.00 -8.85
CA GLU A 101 0.40 -34.82 -8.70
C GLU A 101 0.39 -35.59 -7.38
N ALA A 102 1.57 -36.03 -6.90
CA ALA A 102 1.67 -36.74 -5.63
C ALA A 102 1.37 -35.80 -4.45
N THR A 103 1.86 -34.56 -4.51
CA THR A 103 1.55 -33.51 -3.52
C THR A 103 0.06 -33.20 -3.47
N VAL A 104 -0.58 -33.02 -4.63
CA VAL A 104 -2.03 -32.78 -4.71
C VAL A 104 -2.82 -33.96 -4.16
N LYS A 105 -2.42 -35.20 -4.51
CA LYS A 105 -3.03 -36.42 -3.99
C LYS A 105 -3.00 -36.45 -2.47
N HIS A 106 -1.80 -36.29 -1.90
CA HIS A 106 -1.59 -36.35 -0.47
C HIS A 106 -2.38 -35.27 0.28
N ALA A 107 -2.39 -34.03 -0.22
CA ALA A 107 -3.15 -32.94 0.38
C ALA A 107 -4.66 -33.23 0.41
N ILE A 108 -5.20 -33.81 -0.67
CA ILE A 108 -6.63 -34.14 -0.74
C ILE A 108 -6.97 -35.35 0.14
N GLU A 109 -6.19 -36.42 0.07
CA GLU A 109 -6.44 -37.64 0.87
C GLU A 109 -6.37 -37.34 2.37
N LYS A 110 -5.35 -36.59 2.81
CA LYS A 110 -5.21 -36.16 4.21
C LYS A 110 -6.42 -35.36 4.70
N GLU A 111 -6.99 -34.50 3.85
CA GLU A 111 -8.20 -33.72 4.19
C GLU A 111 -9.43 -34.62 4.33
N ILE A 112 -9.58 -35.58 3.43
CA ILE A 112 -10.71 -36.50 3.42
C ILE A 112 -10.65 -37.45 4.62
N GLU A 113 -9.46 -37.93 4.98
CA GLU A 113 -9.24 -38.79 6.16
C GLU A 113 -9.67 -38.12 7.47
N ARG A 114 -9.51 -36.79 7.58
CA ARG A 114 -10.00 -36.01 8.72
C ARG A 114 -11.47 -35.58 8.62
N GLY A 115 -12.20 -36.04 7.60
CA GLY A 115 -13.62 -35.70 7.39
C GLY A 115 -13.88 -34.24 6.98
N GLY A 116 -12.84 -33.58 6.47
CA GLY A 116 -12.89 -32.23 5.92
C GLY A 116 -13.15 -32.21 4.42
N GLN A 117 -13.12 -31.00 3.84
CA GLN A 117 -13.36 -30.78 2.41
C GLN A 117 -12.29 -29.87 1.81
N VAL A 118 -12.07 -30.01 0.49
CA VAL A 118 -11.00 -29.32 -0.23
C VAL A 118 -11.58 -28.37 -1.28
N PHE A 119 -11.08 -27.14 -1.30
CA PHE A 119 -11.21 -26.26 -2.45
C PHE A 119 -10.03 -26.43 -3.39
N PHE A 120 -10.29 -26.78 -4.65
CA PHE A 120 -9.27 -26.76 -5.71
C PHE A 120 -9.57 -25.61 -6.68
N VAL A 121 -8.83 -24.52 -6.57
CA VAL A 121 -9.06 -23.31 -7.34
C VAL A 121 -8.27 -23.36 -8.65
N HIS A 122 -8.97 -23.24 -9.78
CA HIS A 122 -8.40 -23.10 -11.11
C HIS A 122 -9.11 -21.98 -11.88
N ASN A 123 -8.42 -20.86 -12.11
CA ASN A 123 -9.03 -19.64 -12.65
C ASN A 123 -9.17 -19.64 -14.18
N ARG A 124 -9.68 -20.73 -14.76
CA ARG A 124 -9.96 -20.83 -16.20
C ARG A 124 -11.06 -21.83 -16.50
N VAL A 125 -12.25 -21.31 -16.81
CA VAL A 125 -13.44 -22.13 -17.11
C VAL A 125 -13.18 -23.09 -18.28
N LYS A 126 -12.51 -22.64 -19.35
CA LYS A 126 -12.23 -23.47 -20.54
C LYS A 126 -11.46 -24.77 -20.25
N SER A 127 -10.69 -24.82 -19.17
CA SER A 127 -9.84 -25.97 -18.81
C SER A 127 -10.24 -26.62 -17.49
N ILE A 128 -11.34 -26.18 -16.87
CA ILE A 128 -11.75 -26.67 -15.56
C ILE A 128 -12.20 -28.13 -15.60
N ASP A 129 -12.89 -28.56 -16.65
CA ASP A 129 -13.29 -29.95 -16.82
C ASP A 129 -12.08 -30.87 -16.99
N ASN A 130 -11.07 -30.41 -17.74
CA ASN A 130 -9.83 -31.16 -17.93
C ASN A 130 -9.07 -31.32 -16.61
N ILE A 131 -8.97 -30.26 -15.80
CA ILE A 131 -8.30 -30.36 -14.50
C ILE A 131 -9.13 -31.21 -13.54
N ALA A 132 -10.45 -31.10 -13.52
CA ALA A 132 -11.33 -31.93 -12.71
C ALA A 132 -11.20 -33.42 -13.06
N GLY A 133 -11.17 -33.76 -14.36
CA GLY A 133 -10.89 -35.11 -14.83
C GLY A 133 -9.50 -35.62 -14.41
N LYS A 134 -8.50 -34.73 -14.39
CA LYS A 134 -7.17 -35.05 -13.87
C LYS A 134 -7.18 -35.31 -12.36
N ILE A 135 -7.82 -34.46 -11.56
CA ILE A 135 -7.95 -34.67 -10.11
C ILE A 135 -8.71 -35.96 -9.81
N LYS A 136 -9.76 -36.28 -10.58
CA LYS A 136 -10.52 -37.53 -10.42
C LYS A 136 -9.67 -38.77 -10.69
N LYS A 137 -8.69 -38.70 -11.61
CA LYS A 137 -7.71 -39.78 -11.82
C LYS A 137 -6.71 -39.91 -10.68
N ILE A 138 -6.29 -38.78 -10.11
CA ILE A 138 -5.32 -38.74 -8.99
C ILE A 138 -5.96 -39.27 -7.70
N VAL A 139 -7.22 -38.91 -7.44
CA VAL A 139 -7.98 -39.30 -6.24
C VAL A 139 -9.34 -39.91 -6.66
N PRO A 140 -9.36 -41.19 -7.09
CA PRO A 140 -10.58 -41.82 -7.62
C PRO A 140 -11.69 -41.95 -6.57
N ASN A 141 -11.32 -42.09 -5.30
CA ASN A 141 -12.26 -42.27 -4.19
C ASN A 141 -12.96 -40.98 -3.75
N ALA A 142 -12.45 -39.80 -4.14
CA ALA A 142 -13.04 -38.53 -3.76
C ALA A 142 -14.31 -38.21 -4.58
N ARG A 143 -15.35 -37.71 -3.92
CA ARG A 143 -16.54 -37.17 -4.57
C ARG A 143 -16.24 -35.75 -5.04
N LEU A 144 -16.18 -35.55 -6.35
CA LEU A 144 -15.75 -34.29 -6.96
C LEU A 144 -16.94 -33.58 -7.61
N ALA A 145 -17.00 -32.26 -7.47
CA ALA A 145 -17.90 -31.41 -8.24
C ALA A 145 -17.17 -30.19 -8.80
N ILE A 146 -17.75 -29.59 -9.84
CA ILE A 146 -17.20 -28.41 -10.52
C ILE A 146 -18.11 -27.22 -10.23
N GLY A 147 -17.53 -26.08 -9.85
CA GLY A 147 -18.27 -24.83 -9.61
C GLY A 147 -17.62 -23.64 -10.32
N HIS A 148 -18.31 -23.02 -11.28
CA HIS A 148 -17.80 -21.81 -11.94
C HIS A 148 -18.87 -20.80 -12.31
N GLY A 149 -18.48 -19.52 -12.46
CA GLY A 149 -19.43 -18.41 -12.66
C GLY A 149 -20.22 -18.42 -13.97
N GLN A 150 -19.83 -19.23 -14.95
CA GLN A 150 -20.60 -19.44 -16.19
C GLN A 150 -21.71 -20.49 -16.08
N MET A 151 -21.84 -21.19 -14.94
CA MET A 151 -22.94 -22.12 -14.71
C MET A 151 -24.26 -21.35 -14.58
N LYS A 152 -25.38 -22.02 -14.85
CA LYS A 152 -26.68 -21.43 -14.51
C LYS A 152 -26.75 -21.23 -12.98
N PRO A 153 -27.40 -20.16 -12.49
CA PRO A 153 -27.50 -19.88 -11.06
C PRO A 153 -27.99 -21.08 -10.25
N ASP A 154 -29.06 -21.74 -10.71
CA ASP A 154 -29.66 -22.89 -10.04
C ASP A 154 -28.69 -24.09 -9.96
N ASP A 155 -27.93 -24.34 -11.03
CA ASP A 155 -26.95 -25.44 -11.08
C ASP A 155 -25.78 -25.21 -10.12
N LEU A 156 -25.33 -23.95 -10.04
CA LEU A 156 -24.28 -23.54 -9.13
C LEU A 156 -24.76 -23.65 -7.68
N GLU A 157 -25.95 -23.14 -7.38
CA GLU A 157 -26.56 -23.23 -6.05
C GLU A 157 -26.71 -24.69 -5.60
N ASN A 158 -27.25 -25.56 -6.47
CA ASN A 158 -27.37 -26.99 -6.19
C ASN A 158 -26.00 -27.63 -5.91
N THR A 159 -24.97 -27.30 -6.69
CA THR A 159 -23.61 -27.81 -6.46
C THR A 159 -23.05 -27.34 -5.12
N MET A 160 -23.25 -26.07 -4.78
CA MET A 160 -22.81 -25.50 -3.52
C MET A 160 -23.54 -26.14 -2.32
N MET A 161 -24.84 -26.39 -2.44
CA MET A 161 -25.63 -27.06 -1.41
C MET A 161 -25.16 -28.49 -1.15
N ARG A 162 -24.83 -29.24 -2.21
CA ARG A 162 -24.23 -30.58 -2.09
C ARG A 162 -22.88 -30.55 -1.41
N PHE A 163 -22.05 -29.55 -1.73
CA PHE A 163 -20.78 -29.34 -1.04
C PHE A 163 -21.00 -29.00 0.44
N LEU A 164 -21.93 -28.10 0.78
CA LEU A 164 -22.26 -27.76 2.17
C LEU A 164 -22.74 -28.97 2.99
N ARG A 165 -23.50 -29.88 2.36
CA ARG A 165 -24.02 -31.12 2.97
C ARG A 165 -22.99 -32.26 3.08
N LYS A 166 -21.72 -32.00 2.74
CA LYS A 166 -20.65 -33.01 2.67
C LYS A 166 -20.98 -34.17 1.71
N GLU A 167 -21.75 -33.92 0.65
CA GLU A 167 -21.98 -34.89 -0.44
C GLU A 167 -20.83 -34.87 -1.48
N VAL A 168 -20.00 -33.83 -1.42
CA VAL A 168 -18.85 -33.59 -2.30
C VAL A 168 -17.64 -33.30 -1.41
N ASP A 169 -16.54 -34.00 -1.63
CA ASP A 169 -15.30 -33.87 -0.86
C ASP A 169 -14.39 -32.78 -1.44
N VAL A 170 -14.34 -32.69 -2.78
CA VAL A 170 -13.47 -31.75 -3.50
C VAL A 170 -14.30 -30.90 -4.45
N LEU A 171 -14.29 -29.58 -4.23
CA LEU A 171 -14.88 -28.61 -5.15
C LEU A 171 -13.81 -27.99 -6.04
N VAL A 172 -13.79 -28.38 -7.31
CA VAL A 172 -12.96 -27.75 -8.34
C VAL A 172 -13.66 -26.49 -8.82
N CYS A 173 -13.12 -25.32 -8.48
CA CYS A 173 -13.81 -24.06 -8.71
C CYS A 173 -12.93 -22.95 -9.27
N THR A 174 -13.58 -21.91 -9.80
CA THR A 174 -12.93 -20.63 -10.14
C THR A 174 -12.89 -19.72 -8.91
N THR A 175 -12.60 -18.42 -9.07
CA THR A 175 -12.65 -17.41 -8.00
C THR A 175 -14.06 -17.14 -7.46
N ILE A 176 -15.09 -17.92 -7.81
CA ILE A 176 -16.45 -17.76 -7.29
C ILE A 176 -16.53 -17.82 -5.76
N ILE A 177 -15.64 -18.59 -5.11
CA ILE A 177 -15.58 -18.70 -3.64
C ILE A 177 -15.07 -17.42 -2.97
N GLU A 178 -14.54 -16.46 -3.73
CA GLU A 178 -14.14 -15.15 -3.24
C GLU A 178 -15.34 -14.34 -2.70
N SER A 179 -16.57 -14.65 -3.16
CA SER A 179 -17.77 -13.82 -3.00
C SER A 179 -18.64 -14.03 -1.77
N GLY A 180 -18.16 -14.74 -0.73
CA GLY A 180 -18.86 -14.74 0.57
C GLY A 180 -19.31 -16.09 1.11
N LEU A 181 -18.93 -17.20 0.48
CA LEU A 181 -19.29 -18.53 0.98
C LEU A 181 -18.42 -18.88 2.19
N ASP A 182 -19.06 -19.08 3.33
CA ASP A 182 -18.46 -19.64 4.54
C ASP A 182 -18.72 -21.13 4.59
N ILE A 183 -17.66 -21.94 4.53
CA ILE A 183 -17.76 -23.41 4.62
C ILE A 183 -16.80 -23.87 5.72
N PRO A 184 -17.28 -23.98 6.98
CA PRO A 184 -16.44 -24.29 8.13
C PRO A 184 -15.69 -25.63 8.02
N SER A 185 -16.23 -26.59 7.26
CA SER A 185 -15.64 -27.89 6.99
C SER A 185 -14.53 -27.88 5.95
N ALA A 186 -14.36 -26.78 5.21
CA ALA A 186 -13.31 -26.65 4.21
C ALA A 186 -12.04 -26.08 4.86
N ASN A 187 -11.11 -26.97 5.19
CA ASN A 187 -9.88 -26.60 5.89
C ASN A 187 -8.64 -26.66 4.99
N THR A 188 -8.75 -27.17 3.77
CA THR A 188 -7.64 -27.16 2.79
C THR A 188 -8.04 -26.46 1.50
N ILE A 189 -7.18 -25.54 1.05
CA ILE A 189 -7.28 -24.89 -0.26
C ILE A 189 -6.04 -25.18 -1.10
N ILE A 190 -6.26 -25.55 -2.35
CA ILE A 190 -5.22 -25.76 -3.34
C ILE A 190 -5.46 -24.76 -4.47
N ILE A 191 -4.54 -23.82 -4.66
CA ILE A 191 -4.63 -22.80 -5.71
C ILE A 191 -3.70 -23.19 -6.84
N ASN A 192 -4.28 -23.64 -7.95
CA ASN A 192 -3.53 -24.03 -9.14
C ASN A 192 -3.13 -22.79 -9.96
N GLN A 193 -1.89 -22.77 -10.45
CA GLN A 193 -1.31 -21.65 -11.21
C GLN A 193 -1.34 -20.35 -10.40
N ALA A 194 -0.88 -20.40 -9.15
CA ALA A 194 -0.90 -19.28 -8.21
C ALA A 194 -0.23 -18.00 -8.77
N GLU A 195 0.72 -18.14 -9.70
CA GLU A 195 1.36 -17.02 -10.40
C GLU A 195 0.39 -16.13 -11.18
N GLN A 196 -0.78 -16.65 -11.58
CA GLN A 196 -1.79 -15.93 -12.35
C GLN A 196 -2.72 -15.08 -11.47
N PHE A 197 -2.63 -15.20 -10.15
CA PHE A 197 -3.50 -14.49 -9.22
C PHE A 197 -2.84 -13.21 -8.69
N GLY A 198 -3.68 -12.23 -8.38
CA GLY A 198 -3.29 -11.07 -7.59
C GLY A 198 -3.08 -11.44 -6.11
N LEU A 199 -2.24 -10.68 -5.41
CA LEU A 199 -1.97 -10.85 -3.98
C LEU A 199 -3.25 -10.85 -3.13
N ALA A 200 -4.07 -9.81 -3.30
CA ALA A 200 -5.35 -9.69 -2.59
C ALA A 200 -6.29 -10.86 -2.86
N GLN A 201 -6.29 -11.40 -4.08
CA GLN A 201 -7.13 -12.55 -4.44
C GLN A 201 -6.66 -13.81 -3.70
N ILE A 202 -5.35 -14.09 -3.69
CA ILE A 202 -4.80 -15.24 -2.96
C ILE A 202 -5.13 -15.12 -1.46
N TYR A 203 -5.00 -13.93 -0.89
CA TYR A 203 -5.31 -13.71 0.52
C TYR A 203 -6.80 -13.90 0.82
N GLN A 204 -7.69 -13.38 -0.01
CA GLN A 204 -9.14 -13.60 0.12
C GLN A 204 -9.51 -15.08 -0.01
N LEU A 205 -8.93 -15.79 -0.99
CA LEU A 205 -9.12 -17.23 -1.17
C LEU A 205 -8.60 -18.02 0.04
N ARG A 206 -7.43 -17.67 0.57
CA ARG A 206 -6.87 -18.25 1.79
C ARG A 206 -7.79 -18.04 2.99
N GLY A 207 -8.37 -16.84 3.13
CA GLY A 207 -9.31 -16.52 4.20
C GLY A 207 -10.66 -17.27 4.15
N ARG A 208 -10.91 -18.06 3.09
CA ARG A 208 -12.07 -18.95 2.98
C ARG A 208 -11.88 -20.31 3.66
N VAL A 209 -10.67 -20.64 4.08
CA VAL A 209 -10.37 -21.85 4.86
C VAL A 209 -9.90 -21.50 6.27
N GLY A 210 -9.95 -22.47 7.20
CA GLY A 210 -9.47 -22.26 8.58
C GLY A 210 -10.39 -21.38 9.41
N ARG A 211 -11.68 -21.72 9.39
CA ARG A 211 -12.73 -21.11 10.22
C ARG A 211 -13.15 -21.99 11.40
N SER A 212 -12.58 -23.19 11.51
CA SER A 212 -12.76 -24.12 12.63
C SER A 212 -11.51 -24.11 13.53
N SER A 213 -11.58 -24.82 14.66
CA SER A 213 -10.44 -25.08 15.56
C SER A 213 -9.37 -25.99 14.95
N GLU A 214 -9.58 -26.50 13.73
CA GLU A 214 -8.67 -27.38 13.03
C GLU A 214 -7.63 -26.58 12.22
N SER A 215 -6.40 -27.08 12.16
CA SER A 215 -5.34 -26.49 11.35
C SER A 215 -5.73 -26.47 9.86
N ALA A 216 -5.64 -25.31 9.23
CA ALA A 216 -5.91 -25.16 7.80
C ALA A 216 -4.64 -25.07 6.96
N TYR A 217 -4.74 -25.55 5.72
CA TYR A 217 -3.60 -25.65 4.80
C TYR A 217 -3.91 -24.95 3.49
N ALA A 218 -2.95 -24.18 2.97
CA ALA A 218 -3.03 -23.49 1.70
C ALA A 218 -1.86 -23.88 0.79
N TYR A 219 -2.13 -24.64 -0.27
CA TYR A 219 -1.14 -25.04 -1.26
C TYR A 219 -1.21 -24.13 -2.48
N LEU A 220 -0.20 -23.29 -2.65
CA LEU A 220 -0.02 -22.41 -3.81
C LEU A 220 0.83 -23.14 -4.85
N LEU A 221 0.20 -23.64 -5.90
CA LEU A 221 0.87 -24.46 -6.92
C LEU A 221 1.27 -23.62 -8.13
N LEU A 222 2.54 -23.69 -8.49
CA LEU A 222 3.11 -23.02 -9.65
C LEU A 222 3.09 -23.91 -10.88
N SER A 223 2.80 -23.35 -12.05
CA SER A 223 2.89 -24.13 -13.29
C SER A 223 4.33 -24.63 -13.54
N LYS A 224 4.51 -25.88 -13.98
CA LYS A 224 5.85 -26.47 -14.28
C LYS A 224 6.71 -25.66 -15.27
N LYS A 225 6.08 -24.81 -16.08
CA LYS A 225 6.72 -23.94 -17.10
C LYS A 225 6.74 -22.45 -16.71
N ALA A 226 6.35 -22.10 -15.47
CA ALA A 226 6.32 -20.72 -15.06
C ALA A 226 7.75 -20.20 -14.88
N ASN A 227 8.22 -19.38 -15.82
CA ASN A 227 9.36 -18.50 -15.59
C ASN A 227 8.87 -17.35 -14.71
N LEU A 228 8.87 -17.56 -13.39
CA LEU A 228 8.58 -16.51 -12.44
C LEU A 228 9.64 -15.42 -12.57
N THR A 229 9.21 -14.18 -12.74
CA THR A 229 10.11 -13.04 -12.52
C THR A 229 10.52 -13.04 -11.05
N ARG A 230 11.74 -12.59 -10.73
CA ARG A 230 12.21 -12.45 -9.34
C ARG A 230 11.23 -11.66 -8.47
N GLU A 231 10.53 -10.70 -9.07
CA GLU A 231 9.50 -9.89 -8.43
C GLU A 231 8.24 -10.72 -8.09
N ALA A 232 7.73 -11.55 -9.01
CA ALA A 232 6.59 -12.42 -8.75
C ALA A 232 6.87 -13.47 -7.68
N GLU A 233 8.10 -13.99 -7.63
CA GLU A 233 8.54 -14.92 -6.59
C GLU A 233 8.66 -14.25 -5.22
N LYS A 234 9.33 -13.08 -5.13
CA LYS A 234 9.38 -12.28 -3.89
C LYS A 234 7.97 -11.94 -3.40
N ARG A 235 7.07 -11.60 -4.32
CA ARG A 235 5.66 -11.28 -4.05
C ARG A 235 4.91 -12.47 -3.43
N LEU A 236 5.06 -13.67 -3.99
CA LEU A 236 4.42 -14.88 -3.46
C LEU A 236 5.06 -15.34 -2.14
N LYS A 237 6.37 -15.17 -1.96
CA LYS A 237 7.06 -15.45 -0.70
C LYS A 237 6.60 -14.51 0.41
N ALA A 238 6.47 -13.21 0.12
CA ALA A 238 5.96 -12.24 1.09
C ALA A 238 4.57 -12.64 1.65
N LEU A 239 3.68 -13.22 0.83
CA LEU A 239 2.38 -13.75 1.31
C LEU A 239 2.51 -14.85 2.36
N MET A 240 3.58 -15.66 2.30
CA MET A 240 3.84 -16.73 3.26
C MET A 240 4.33 -16.16 4.59
N ASP A 241 5.13 -15.10 4.55
CA ASP A 241 5.62 -14.40 5.73
C ASP A 241 4.49 -13.64 6.44
N PHE A 242 3.48 -13.18 5.69
CA PHE A 242 2.22 -12.60 6.19
C PHE A 242 1.22 -13.67 6.70
N SER A 243 1.72 -14.68 7.41
CA SER A 243 0.96 -15.78 8.02
C SER A 243 0.27 -15.40 9.34
N GLN A 244 0.58 -14.23 9.90
CA GLN A 244 -0.09 -13.73 11.10
C GLN A 244 -1.46 -13.10 10.77
N LEU A 245 -2.46 -13.47 11.57
CA LEU A 245 -3.80 -12.86 11.60
C LEU A 245 -3.62 -11.34 11.88
N GLY A 246 -4.20 -10.48 11.04
CA GLY A 246 -3.94 -9.03 11.02
C GLY A 246 -3.18 -8.51 9.79
N ALA A 247 -2.60 -9.40 8.96
CA ALA A 247 -1.79 -9.00 7.79
C ALA A 247 -2.55 -8.36 6.62
N GLY A 248 -3.88 -8.20 6.69
CA GLY A 248 -4.70 -7.63 5.61
C GLY A 248 -4.31 -6.19 5.25
N ILE A 249 -3.89 -5.40 6.25
CA ILE A 249 -3.43 -4.01 6.07
C ILE A 249 -2.04 -3.97 5.43
N HIS A 250 -1.09 -4.77 5.93
CA HIS A 250 0.25 -4.86 5.34
C HIS A 250 0.19 -5.34 3.89
N LEU A 251 -0.71 -6.28 3.59
CA LEU A 251 -0.94 -6.75 2.23
C LEU A 251 -1.57 -5.66 1.35
N ALA A 252 -2.58 -4.93 1.84
CA ALA A 252 -3.19 -3.83 1.09
C ALA A 252 -2.17 -2.70 0.81
N MET A 253 -1.31 -2.37 1.78
CA MET A 253 -0.21 -1.41 1.60
C MET A 253 0.86 -1.91 0.63
N HIS A 254 1.18 -3.21 0.65
CA HIS A 254 2.14 -3.81 -0.27
C HIS A 254 1.58 -3.93 -1.69
N ASP A 255 0.32 -4.30 -1.84
CA ASP A 255 -0.39 -4.38 -3.13
C ASP A 255 -0.61 -2.98 -3.71
N LEU A 256 -0.81 -1.95 -2.87
CA LEU A 256 -0.78 -0.54 -3.27
C LEU A 256 0.59 -0.10 -3.78
N LYS A 257 1.69 -0.48 -3.13
CA LYS A 257 3.05 -0.16 -3.60
C LYS A 257 3.39 -0.87 -4.92
N ILE A 258 2.93 -2.11 -5.11
CA ILE A 258 3.16 -2.89 -6.34
C ILE A 258 2.23 -2.43 -7.47
N ARG A 259 0.93 -2.23 -7.20
CA ARG A 259 -0.08 -1.84 -8.21
C ARG A 259 -0.15 -0.33 -8.45
N GLY A 260 0.49 0.48 -7.60
CA GLY A 260 0.46 1.96 -7.55
C GLY A 260 1.07 2.66 -8.76
N GLY A 261 0.75 2.19 -9.96
CA GLY A 261 1.18 2.78 -11.20
C GLY A 261 0.23 2.54 -12.39
N GLY A 262 -1.02 2.11 -12.20
CA GLY A 262 -1.92 1.89 -13.33
C GLY A 262 -3.37 2.26 -13.01
N ASN A 263 -3.90 3.25 -13.73
CA ASN A 263 -5.32 3.60 -13.82
C ASN A 263 -5.95 4.42 -12.67
N ILE A 264 -5.31 5.48 -12.21
CA ILE A 264 -6.06 6.60 -11.59
C ILE A 264 -6.37 7.70 -12.62
N LEU A 265 -5.52 7.86 -13.64
CA LEU A 265 -5.75 8.74 -14.78
C LEU A 265 -5.55 7.89 -16.03
N GLY A 266 -6.63 7.57 -16.74
CA GLY A 266 -6.55 6.75 -17.94
C GLY A 266 -5.63 7.41 -18.97
N PHE A 267 -4.53 6.75 -19.31
CA PHE A 267 -4.12 6.32 -20.64
C PHE A 267 -2.90 5.41 -20.45
N SER A 268 -2.91 4.28 -21.15
CA SER A 268 -1.92 3.22 -21.08
C SER A 268 -0.53 3.69 -21.49
N GLN A 269 0.42 3.76 -20.55
CA GLN A 269 1.84 3.49 -20.78
C GLN A 269 2.59 3.22 -19.47
N SER A 270 3.53 2.28 -19.57
CA SER A 270 4.17 1.49 -18.52
C SER A 270 5.25 2.22 -17.70
N GLY A 271 5.24 2.02 -16.37
CA GLY A 271 6.44 1.59 -15.63
C GLY A 271 7.24 2.62 -14.81
N HIS A 272 7.11 3.93 -15.03
CA HIS A 272 7.81 4.94 -14.22
C HIS A 272 7.02 6.25 -14.04
N ILE A 273 6.13 6.58 -14.97
CA ILE A 273 5.32 7.81 -14.95
C ILE A 273 4.26 7.76 -13.83
N ALA A 274 3.87 6.57 -13.42
CA ALA A 274 2.69 6.39 -12.58
C ALA A 274 2.97 6.42 -11.07
N SER A 275 4.22 6.21 -10.64
CA SER A 275 4.66 6.51 -9.26
C SER A 275 4.66 8.02 -9.00
N ILE A 276 5.11 8.82 -9.98
CA ILE A 276 5.08 10.29 -9.94
C ILE A 276 3.63 10.80 -9.84
N GLY A 277 2.70 10.18 -10.58
CA GLY A 277 1.28 10.54 -10.54
C GLY A 277 0.60 10.23 -9.20
N TYR A 278 0.99 9.15 -8.51
CA TYR A 278 0.43 8.80 -7.20
C TYR A 278 0.96 9.71 -6.09
N GLU A 279 2.25 10.04 -6.10
CA GLU A 279 2.85 10.97 -5.14
C GLU A 279 2.29 12.38 -5.30
N LEU A 280 2.10 12.83 -6.55
CA LEU A 280 1.39 14.08 -6.84
C LEU A 280 -0.07 14.03 -6.41
N TYR A 281 -0.76 12.90 -6.63
CA TYR A 281 -2.15 12.73 -6.18
C TYR A 281 -2.29 12.80 -4.65
N ILE A 282 -1.39 12.16 -3.89
CA ILE A 282 -1.34 12.28 -2.42
C ILE A 282 -1.16 13.74 -2.05
N ARG A 283 -0.15 14.41 -2.62
CA ARG A 283 0.13 15.82 -2.35
C ARG A 283 -1.07 16.72 -2.60
N LEU A 284 -1.71 16.61 -3.76
CA LEU A 284 -2.90 17.38 -4.12
C LEU A 284 -4.10 17.06 -3.21
N THR A 285 -4.20 15.82 -2.73
CA THR A 285 -5.26 15.40 -1.81
C THR A 285 -5.02 15.96 -0.41
N GLU A 286 -3.78 15.93 0.08
CA GLU A 286 -3.37 16.56 1.34
C GLU A 286 -3.61 18.07 1.32
N GLU A 287 -3.25 18.73 0.21
CA GLU A 287 -3.48 20.16 -0.02
C GLU A 287 -4.97 20.50 0.05
N ALA A 288 -5.81 19.79 -0.71
CA ALA A 288 -7.25 20.00 -0.72
C ALA A 288 -7.91 19.71 0.65
N ILE A 289 -7.40 18.74 1.42
CA ILE A 289 -7.92 18.43 2.77
C ILE A 289 -7.53 19.53 3.76
N ALA A 290 -6.28 20.01 3.71
CA ALA A 290 -5.82 21.11 4.56
C ALA A 290 -6.65 22.37 4.29
N GLU A 291 -6.87 22.72 3.01
CA GLU A 291 -7.76 23.83 2.62
C GLU A 291 -9.18 23.67 3.19
N LEU A 292 -9.77 22.46 3.12
CA LEU A 292 -11.10 22.18 3.66
C LEU A 292 -11.17 22.24 5.19
N LYS A 293 -10.08 21.89 5.89
CA LYS A 293 -9.96 22.01 7.35
C LYS A 293 -9.63 23.44 7.81
N GLY A 294 -9.34 24.36 6.88
CA GLY A 294 -8.84 25.70 7.20
C GLY A 294 -7.39 25.69 7.70
N GLU A 295 -6.65 24.62 7.44
CA GLU A 295 -5.24 24.47 7.76
C GLU A 295 -4.39 24.91 6.55
N GLU A 296 -3.26 25.59 6.77
CA GLU A 296 -2.34 25.92 5.67
C GLU A 296 -1.52 24.68 5.28
N TYR A 297 -1.64 24.22 4.03
CA TYR A 297 -0.77 23.18 3.50
C TYR A 297 0.65 23.73 3.32
N GLN A 298 1.59 23.28 4.16
CA GLN A 298 2.99 23.68 4.05
C GLN A 298 3.69 22.81 3.01
N GLN A 299 3.94 23.39 1.83
CA GLN A 299 4.72 22.72 0.79
C GLN A 299 6.16 22.50 1.28
N GLU A 300 6.61 21.24 1.35
CA GLU A 300 7.99 20.93 1.72
C GLU A 300 8.95 21.54 0.70
N ILE A 301 9.77 22.50 1.16
CA ILE A 301 10.84 23.08 0.36
C ILE A 301 11.89 21.98 0.13
N ASN A 302 12.35 21.85 -1.11
CA ASN A 302 13.49 21.00 -1.45
C ASN A 302 14.68 21.90 -1.83
N PRO A 303 15.56 22.23 -0.87
CA PRO A 303 16.63 23.18 -1.12
C PRO A 303 17.66 22.62 -2.10
N GLU A 304 18.08 23.48 -3.04
CA GLU A 304 19.19 23.21 -3.95
C GLU A 304 20.51 23.75 -3.38
N ILE A 305 21.56 22.92 -3.35
CA ILE A 305 22.90 23.34 -2.89
C ILE A 305 23.89 23.16 -4.03
N ASN A 306 24.40 24.27 -4.55
CA ASN A 306 25.44 24.29 -5.58
C ASN A 306 26.79 24.55 -4.94
N VAL A 307 27.58 23.50 -4.81
CA VAL A 307 28.93 23.53 -4.23
C VAL A 307 29.87 22.67 -5.06
N GLN A 308 31.09 23.15 -5.30
CA GLN A 308 32.10 22.43 -6.08
C GLN A 308 32.88 21.44 -5.20
N ILE A 309 32.19 20.47 -4.59
CA ILE A 309 32.80 19.37 -3.84
C ILE A 309 32.27 18.03 -4.34
N SER A 310 33.14 17.02 -4.32
CA SER A 310 32.75 15.63 -4.57
C SER A 310 31.93 15.10 -3.39
N ALA A 311 30.61 15.06 -3.56
CA ALA A 311 29.65 14.58 -2.57
C ALA A 311 28.79 13.46 -3.18
N TYR A 312 29.19 12.20 -2.96
CA TYR A 312 28.51 11.02 -3.50
C TYR A 312 28.88 9.77 -2.69
N LEU A 313 28.11 8.70 -2.88
CA LEU A 313 28.42 7.34 -2.41
C LEU A 313 29.25 6.60 -3.48
N PRO A 314 30.56 6.36 -3.27
CA PRO A 314 31.39 5.64 -4.22
C PRO A 314 31.00 4.16 -4.34
N GLU A 315 31.18 3.58 -5.52
CA GLU A 315 30.95 2.15 -5.75
C GLU A 315 31.90 1.25 -4.95
N GLU A 316 33.11 1.74 -4.69
CA GLU A 316 34.11 1.08 -3.83
C GLU A 316 33.68 0.99 -2.36
N TYR A 317 32.77 1.86 -1.91
CA TYR A 317 32.28 1.90 -0.54
C TYR A 317 30.93 1.19 -0.40
N VAL A 318 30.02 1.39 -1.35
CA VAL A 318 28.75 0.66 -1.46
C VAL A 318 28.65 0.09 -2.87
N SER A 319 29.01 -1.18 -3.00
CA SER A 319 29.07 -1.90 -4.29
C SER A 319 27.69 -2.20 -4.86
N ASP A 320 26.72 -2.56 -4.00
CA ASP A 320 25.35 -2.84 -4.42
C ASP A 320 24.58 -1.56 -4.77
N ILE A 321 24.08 -1.49 -6.01
CA ILE A 321 23.36 -0.32 -6.52
C ILE A 321 21.99 -0.11 -5.85
N ASP A 322 21.27 -1.18 -5.51
CA ASP A 322 19.96 -1.09 -4.86
C ASP A 322 20.13 -0.57 -3.43
N VAL A 323 21.18 -1.01 -2.74
CA VAL A 323 21.55 -0.50 -1.42
C VAL A 323 21.92 0.98 -1.49
N ARG A 324 22.74 1.38 -2.47
CA ARG A 324 23.15 2.77 -2.68
C ARG A 324 21.95 3.69 -2.97
N LEU A 325 21.03 3.25 -3.83
CA LEU A 325 19.79 3.99 -4.12
C LEU A 325 18.88 4.10 -2.90
N ASN A 326 18.81 3.07 -2.07
CA ASN A 326 18.06 3.12 -0.81
C ASN A 326 18.66 4.16 0.16
N ILE A 327 19.99 4.18 0.32
CA ILE A 327 20.68 5.18 1.14
C ILE A 327 20.39 6.60 0.62
N TYR A 328 20.49 6.86 -0.68
CA TYR A 328 20.14 8.18 -1.24
C TYR A 328 18.69 8.57 -0.95
N ARG A 329 17.75 7.65 -1.12
CA ARG A 329 16.33 7.90 -0.83
C ARG A 329 16.14 8.24 0.64
N ARG A 330 16.70 7.46 1.56
CA ARG A 330 16.62 7.70 3.00
C ARG A 330 17.23 9.05 3.39
N LEU A 331 18.41 9.40 2.88
CA LEU A 331 19.06 10.71 3.10
C LEU A 331 18.16 11.88 2.65
N SER A 332 17.48 11.74 1.51
CA SER A 332 16.61 12.81 0.97
C SER A 332 15.33 13.04 1.80
N SER A 333 14.86 12.01 2.51
CA SER A 333 13.62 12.04 3.31
C SER A 333 13.82 12.44 4.78
N LEU A 334 15.06 12.69 5.21
CA LEU A 334 15.35 13.11 6.58
C LEU A 334 14.71 14.48 6.89
N LYS A 335 14.26 14.63 8.14
CA LYS A 335 13.64 15.87 8.65
C LYS A 335 14.42 16.48 9.81
N GLU A 336 15.08 15.66 10.62
CA GLU A 336 15.81 16.09 11.81
C GLU A 336 17.32 15.79 11.72
N ASP A 337 18.14 16.63 12.35
CA ASP A 337 19.60 16.46 12.42
C ASP A 337 20.00 15.17 13.15
N ASP A 338 19.21 14.75 14.14
CA ASP A 338 19.49 13.50 14.88
C ASP A 338 19.26 12.25 14.03
N ASP A 339 18.32 12.29 13.07
CA ASP A 339 18.14 11.20 12.13
C ASP A 339 19.34 11.09 11.16
N LEU A 340 19.92 12.23 10.77
CA LEU A 340 21.14 12.25 9.95
C LEU A 340 22.32 11.62 10.70
N LYS A 341 22.49 11.90 12.00
CA LYS A 341 23.54 11.27 12.82
C LYS A 341 23.35 9.76 12.92
N ARG A 342 22.14 9.31 13.25
CA ARG A 342 21.82 7.87 13.30
C ARG A 342 22.10 7.18 11.97
N MET A 343 21.78 7.86 10.86
CA MET A 343 22.05 7.32 9.53
C MET A 343 23.54 7.29 9.21
N ALA A 344 24.31 8.29 9.64
CA ALA A 344 25.76 8.28 9.51
C ALA A 344 26.40 7.14 10.31
N ASP A 345 25.92 6.91 11.54
CA ASP A 345 26.36 5.80 12.39
C ASP A 345 26.03 4.44 11.76
N GLU A 346 24.82 4.28 11.22
CA GLU A 346 24.43 3.06 10.51
C GLU A 346 25.30 2.80 9.27
N ILE A 347 25.59 3.85 8.49
CA ILE A 347 26.47 3.73 7.32
C ILE A 347 27.88 3.33 7.76
N ALA A 348 28.40 3.94 8.82
CA ALA A 348 29.72 3.64 9.34
C ALA A 348 29.83 2.21 9.91
N ASP A 349 28.80 1.75 10.62
CA ASP A 349 28.73 0.40 11.19
C ASP A 349 28.67 -0.68 10.08
N ARG A 350 27.90 -0.42 9.03
CA ARG A 350 27.68 -1.39 7.95
C ARG A 350 28.80 -1.45 6.91
N PHE A 351 29.43 -0.32 6.60
CA PHE A 351 30.38 -0.20 5.49
C PHE A 351 31.78 0.26 5.93
N GLY A 352 31.99 0.46 7.24
CA GLY A 352 33.25 0.97 7.79
C GLY A 352 33.36 2.49 7.67
N PRO A 353 34.54 3.08 7.95
CA PRO A 353 34.71 4.53 8.04
C PRO A 353 34.38 5.23 6.70
N PRO A 354 33.57 6.32 6.72
CA PRO A 354 33.09 6.96 5.50
C PRO A 354 34.23 7.67 4.73
N PRO A 355 34.40 7.39 3.42
CA PRO A 355 35.33 8.12 2.56
C PRO A 355 35.04 9.61 2.52
N LYS A 356 36.01 10.41 2.04
CA LYS A 356 35.87 11.87 1.92
C LYS A 356 34.62 12.27 1.13
N ALA A 357 34.28 11.57 0.05
CA ALA A 357 33.09 11.84 -0.75
C ALA A 357 31.78 11.61 0.02
N VAL A 358 31.74 10.61 0.90
CA VAL A 358 30.57 10.29 1.74
C VAL A 358 30.45 11.28 2.89
N SER A 359 31.57 11.63 3.53
CA SER A 359 31.62 12.67 4.57
C SER A 359 31.14 14.02 4.03
N ASN A 360 31.50 14.36 2.79
CA ASN A 360 31.00 15.55 2.11
C ASN A 360 29.49 15.47 1.86
N LEU A 361 28.98 14.32 1.39
CA LEU A 361 27.54 14.10 1.19
C LEU A 361 26.75 14.31 2.48
N LEU A 362 27.21 13.76 3.60
CA LEU A 362 26.56 13.94 4.91
C LEU A 362 26.53 15.41 5.33
N LYS A 363 27.63 16.16 5.14
CA LYS A 363 27.66 17.61 5.41
C LYS A 363 26.70 18.40 4.51
N VAL A 364 26.59 18.05 3.23
CA VAL A 364 25.62 18.68 2.33
C VAL A 364 24.18 18.40 2.80
N MET A 365 23.88 17.19 3.27
CA MET A 365 22.57 16.87 3.83
C MET A 365 22.28 17.63 5.12
N GLU A 366 23.26 17.82 5.99
CA GLU A 366 23.13 18.63 7.21
C GLU A 366 22.76 20.08 6.88
N VAL A 367 23.47 20.71 5.94
CA VAL A 367 23.15 22.07 5.48
C VAL A 367 21.77 22.13 4.82
N ARG A 368 21.38 21.10 4.07
CA ARG A 368 20.05 21.00 3.46
C ARG A 368 18.94 20.96 4.49
N LEU A 369 19.11 20.25 5.61
CA LEU A 369 18.12 20.19 6.70
C LEU A 369 17.92 21.57 7.33
N LEU A 370 19.00 22.29 7.61
CA LEU A 370 18.94 23.66 8.12
C LEU A 370 18.28 24.62 7.13
N MET A 371 18.57 24.48 5.84
CA MET A 371 17.92 25.27 4.79
C MET A 371 16.41 25.02 4.73
N LYS A 372 15.96 23.76 4.92
CA LYS A 372 14.53 23.43 5.00
C LYS A 372 13.86 24.12 6.19
N GLN A 373 14.47 24.06 7.37
CA GLN A 373 13.95 24.70 8.58
C GLN A 373 13.89 26.23 8.46
N LYS A 374 14.86 26.83 7.78
CA LYS A 374 14.99 28.29 7.58
C LYS A 374 14.42 28.80 6.25
N GLY A 375 13.61 28.01 5.54
CA GLY A 375 12.92 28.47 4.32
C GLY A 375 13.84 28.88 3.16
N VAL A 376 15.09 28.42 3.14
CA VAL A 376 16.06 28.72 2.07
C VAL A 376 15.84 27.75 0.92
N ALA A 377 15.48 28.26 -0.25
CA ALA A 377 15.24 27.44 -1.44
C ALA A 377 16.53 27.05 -2.18
N ARG A 378 17.55 27.92 -2.15
CA ARG A 378 18.81 27.66 -2.86
C ARG A 378 20.01 28.30 -2.19
N LEU A 379 21.12 27.57 -2.18
CA LEU A 379 22.45 28.03 -1.74
C LEU A 379 23.45 27.83 -2.88
N ASP A 380 24.06 28.91 -3.35
CA ASP A 380 25.23 28.86 -4.23
C ASP A 380 26.49 29.23 -3.44
N VAL A 381 27.42 28.28 -3.32
CA VAL A 381 28.70 28.44 -2.61
C VAL A 381 29.77 28.87 -3.61
N LYS A 382 30.23 30.12 -3.50
CA LYS A 382 31.38 30.67 -4.25
C LYS A 382 32.60 30.80 -3.35
N GLU A 383 33.77 31.07 -3.94
CA GLU A 383 35.03 31.18 -3.19
C GLU A 383 35.05 32.35 -2.19
N ASP A 384 34.36 33.45 -2.49
CA ASP A 384 34.38 34.70 -1.72
C ASP A 384 33.01 35.08 -1.12
N ALA A 385 31.97 34.32 -1.45
CA ALA A 385 30.61 34.63 -1.05
C ALA A 385 29.68 33.43 -1.05
N LEU A 386 28.68 33.49 -0.18
CA LEU A 386 27.53 32.60 -0.17
C LEU A 386 26.31 33.37 -0.67
N LEU A 387 25.57 32.77 -1.61
CA LEU A 387 24.34 33.34 -2.14
C LEU A 387 23.17 32.46 -1.69
N PHE A 388 22.28 33.04 -0.89
CA PHE A 388 21.06 32.41 -0.42
C PHE A 388 19.87 32.97 -1.20
N THR A 389 19.05 32.09 -1.76
CA THR A 389 17.74 32.46 -2.33
C THR A 389 16.67 31.90 -1.42
N PHE A 390 15.85 32.79 -0.86
CA PHE A 390 14.74 32.39 -0.01
C PHE A 390 13.52 32.01 -0.85
N SER A 391 12.74 31.04 -0.37
CA SER A 391 11.46 30.73 -1.03
C SER A 391 10.45 31.85 -0.79
N GLN A 392 9.47 32.03 -1.69
CA GLN A 392 8.35 32.95 -1.47
C GLN A 392 7.29 32.40 -0.50
N ILE A 393 7.53 31.23 0.08
CA ILE A 393 6.58 30.53 0.94
C ILE A 393 6.68 31.17 2.34
N LYS A 394 5.54 31.70 2.77
CA LYS A 394 5.25 32.49 3.98
C LYS A 394 6.19 32.28 5.17
N ASN A 395 6.78 33.39 5.61
CA ASN A 395 7.12 33.80 7.01
C ASN A 395 8.30 34.76 7.07
N ILE A 396 8.96 35.05 5.94
CA ILE A 396 10.09 35.98 5.93
C ILE A 396 9.60 37.37 5.53
N ASN A 397 9.39 38.24 6.52
CA ASN A 397 9.08 39.64 6.27
C ASN A 397 10.31 40.33 5.66
N PRO A 398 10.21 40.94 4.46
CA PRO A 398 11.33 41.65 3.84
C PRO A 398 11.96 42.71 4.76
N ALA A 399 11.17 43.32 5.65
CA ALA A 399 11.66 44.31 6.61
C ALA A 399 12.64 43.72 7.64
N ASP A 400 12.45 42.46 8.05
CA ASP A 400 13.30 41.80 9.05
C ASP A 400 14.62 41.36 8.42
N ILE A 401 14.61 40.95 7.14
CA ILE A 401 15.84 40.74 6.36
C ILE A 401 16.64 42.04 6.25
N VAL A 402 15.97 43.17 5.95
CA VAL A 402 16.64 44.47 5.83
C VAL A 402 17.27 44.89 7.16
N ARG A 403 16.54 44.78 8.28
CA ARG A 403 17.07 45.05 9.63
C ARG A 403 18.26 44.15 9.99
N PHE A 404 18.18 42.88 9.63
CA PHE A 404 19.27 41.92 9.82
C PHE A 404 20.54 42.34 9.07
N ILE A 405 20.39 42.76 7.81
CA ILE A 405 21.51 43.21 6.97
C ILE A 405 22.11 44.50 7.53
N GLU A 406 21.30 45.49 7.92
CA GLU A 406 21.78 46.77 8.44
C GLU A 406 22.63 46.61 9.70
N LYS A 407 22.21 45.74 10.64
CA LYS A 407 22.95 45.47 11.88
C LYS A 407 24.29 44.77 11.66
N ARG A 408 24.47 44.09 10.52
CA ARG A 408 25.64 43.22 10.25
C ARG A 408 26.40 43.62 8.97
N ARG A 409 26.27 44.87 8.52
CA ARG A 409 27.13 45.42 7.45
C ARG A 409 28.59 45.48 7.91
N PRO A 410 29.58 45.19 7.03
CA PRO A 410 29.47 44.91 5.59
C PRO A 410 29.39 43.40 5.23
N ARG A 411 29.15 42.51 6.21
CA ARG A 411 29.18 41.06 6.01
C ARG A 411 28.02 40.56 5.13
N PHE A 412 26.85 41.19 5.26
CA PHE A 412 25.65 40.84 4.49
C PHE A 412 25.26 41.96 3.52
N SER A 413 24.74 41.57 2.36
CA SER A 413 24.20 42.49 1.35
C SER A 413 22.99 41.86 0.64
N MET A 414 21.95 42.65 0.38
CA MET A 414 20.78 42.20 -0.38
C MET A 414 21.06 42.34 -1.87
N LEU A 415 20.69 41.31 -2.63
CA LEU A 415 20.61 41.32 -4.08
C LEU A 415 19.13 41.42 -4.48
N ALA A 416 18.85 41.74 -5.75
CA ALA A 416 17.48 41.70 -6.28
C ALA A 416 16.85 40.30 -6.12
N ASP A 417 15.51 40.23 -6.08
CA ASP A 417 14.70 39.00 -6.08
C ASP A 417 14.88 38.06 -4.87
N SER A 418 14.84 38.59 -3.64
CA SER A 418 14.90 37.80 -2.39
C SER A 418 16.19 36.99 -2.22
N ARG A 419 17.30 37.51 -2.75
CA ARG A 419 18.64 36.92 -2.63
C ARG A 419 19.48 37.66 -1.60
N LEU A 420 20.10 36.92 -0.70
CA LEU A 420 21.04 37.43 0.30
C LEU A 420 22.45 36.96 -0.05
N LYS A 421 23.38 37.92 -0.13
CA LYS A 421 24.81 37.63 -0.28
C LYS A 421 25.50 37.80 1.08
N ALA A 422 26.12 36.74 1.58
CA ALA A 422 27.04 36.79 2.71
C ALA A 422 28.48 36.74 2.20
N ARG A 423 29.31 37.71 2.59
CA ARG A 423 30.74 37.71 2.30
C ARG A 423 31.45 36.77 3.27
N ILE A 424 32.24 35.86 2.72
CA ILE A 424 33.07 34.93 3.49
C ILE A 424 34.54 35.20 3.17
N LYS A 425 35.45 34.80 4.08
CA LYS A 425 36.88 34.82 3.75
C LYS A 425 37.14 33.74 2.70
N ARG A 426 38.08 34.00 1.78
CA ARG A 426 38.43 33.02 0.74
C ARG A 426 38.93 31.74 1.40
N THR A 427 38.18 30.65 1.22
CA THR A 427 38.45 29.36 1.84
C THR A 427 38.08 28.23 0.87
N ASP A 428 38.54 27.01 1.17
CA ASP A 428 38.08 25.78 0.50
C ASP A 428 36.55 25.68 0.56
N HIS A 429 35.92 25.22 -0.52
CA HIS A 429 34.48 24.91 -0.60
C HIS A 429 33.94 24.10 0.60
N LEU A 430 34.73 23.20 1.20
CA LEU A 430 34.33 22.47 2.41
C LEU A 430 34.22 23.37 3.65
N SER A 431 35.15 24.31 3.77
CA SER A 431 35.14 25.31 4.85
C SER A 431 34.02 26.32 4.62
N ALA A 432 33.80 26.73 3.36
CA ALA A 432 32.68 27.57 2.97
C ALA A 432 31.31 26.93 3.26
N LEU A 433 31.18 25.59 3.14
CA LEU A 433 29.97 24.87 3.52
C LEU A 433 29.73 24.87 5.04
N SER A 434 30.80 24.76 5.82
CA SER A 434 30.73 24.85 7.29
C SER A 434 30.41 26.29 7.75
N GLU A 435 30.93 27.29 7.03
CA GLU A 435 30.58 28.68 7.24
C GLU A 435 29.12 28.96 6.83
N ALA A 436 28.62 28.32 5.76
CA ALA A 436 27.22 28.40 5.37
C ALA A 436 26.28 27.90 6.48
N LYS A 437 26.63 26.81 7.16
CA LYS A 437 25.91 26.34 8.35
C LYS A 437 25.85 27.42 9.44
N SER A 438 26.99 28.03 9.78
CA SER A 438 27.04 29.12 10.77
C SER A 438 26.18 30.31 10.35
N VAL A 439 26.21 30.67 9.07
CA VAL A 439 25.44 31.80 8.52
C VAL A 439 23.93 31.51 8.52
N ILE A 440 23.51 30.28 8.24
CA ILE A 440 22.09 29.89 8.29
C ILE A 440 21.58 29.93 9.75
N ASN A 441 22.38 29.48 10.70
CA ASN A 441 22.05 29.56 12.13
C ASN A 441 21.96 30.99 12.66
N GLU A 442 22.68 31.91 12.02
CA GLU A 442 22.61 33.34 12.32
C GLU A 442 21.30 34.00 11.87
N PHE A 443 20.45 33.34 11.08
CA PHE A 443 19.18 33.89 10.62
C PHE A 443 18.12 33.88 11.74
N ASP A 444 18.14 34.95 12.54
CA ASP A 444 17.22 35.17 13.67
C ASP A 444 15.84 35.75 13.26
N PHE A 445 15.63 35.96 11.96
CA PHE A 445 14.44 36.60 11.38
C PHE A 445 13.42 35.59 10.83
N ILE A 446 13.61 34.31 11.14
CA ILE A 446 12.79 33.14 10.79
C ILE A 446 12.69 32.28 12.04
#